data_AF-A0A0M4ESE2-F1
#
_entry.id   AF-A0A0M4ESE2-F1
#
_cell.length_a   1.000
_cell.length_b   1.000
_cell.length_c   1.000
_cell.angle_alpha   90.00
_cell.angle_beta   90.00
_cell.angle_gamma   90.00
#
_symmetry.space_group_name_H-M   'P 1'
#
loop_
_entity.id
_entity.type
_entity.pdbx_description
1 polymer ?
#
loop_
_entity_poly.entity_id
_entity_poly.type
_entity_poly.pdbx_seq_one_letter_code
_entity_poly.pdbx_strand_id
1 'polypeptide(L)'
;MLHHPVHDAFIKGDLMKKANGYKPWLYSANFDGCQFIRRRNNPIIRLIWEFFKEFSNINHTCPYVSALVFKMTNAVCESRNKSWVIIDTCRLHAVQRNKTILNIELTILHPTNSVTLRLQILRKANGYKPWIIDSTFDACKFVRNPKINPIGKMVYGLFEDFSSINHPCPYV
;
A
#
# COMPACT_ATOMS: atom_id res chain seq x y z
N MET A 1 -6.82 18.59 -6.34
CA MET A 1 -6.47 19.44 -5.19
C MET A 1 -7.46 19.11 -4.09
N LEU A 2 -7.04 19.07 -2.82
CA LEU A 2 -7.99 18.96 -1.72
C LEU A 2 -8.77 20.28 -1.66
N HIS A 3 -10.11 20.21 -1.62
CA HIS A 3 -10.95 21.41 -1.56
C HIS A 3 -10.79 22.19 -0.24
N HIS A 4 -10.33 21.51 0.83
CA HIS A 4 -10.07 22.11 2.13
C HIS A 4 -8.72 21.63 2.67
N PRO A 5 -7.94 22.52 3.32
CA PRO A 5 -6.70 22.14 4.00
C PRO A 5 -7.00 21.16 5.13
N VAL A 6 -6.26 20.04 5.17
CA VAL A 6 -6.38 19.04 6.24
C VAL A 6 -5.49 19.46 7.40
N HIS A 7 -6.11 19.81 8.52
CA HIS A 7 -5.44 20.23 9.75
C HIS A 7 -5.15 19.08 10.72
N ASP A 8 -5.96 18.03 10.67
CA ASP A 8 -5.83 16.83 11.49
C ASP A 8 -6.04 15.59 10.62
N ALA A 9 -5.14 14.61 10.71
CA ALA A 9 -5.16 13.41 9.88
C ALA A 9 -5.18 12.17 10.77
N PHE A 10 -6.37 11.77 11.23
CA PHE A 10 -6.53 10.63 12.14
C PHE A 10 -6.47 9.31 11.38
N ILE A 11 -5.45 8.50 11.65
CA ILE A 11 -5.34 7.13 11.14
C ILE A 11 -5.59 6.17 12.31
N LYS A 12 -6.58 5.30 12.15
CA LYS A 12 -6.89 4.21 13.08
C LYS A 12 -6.40 2.88 12.50
N GLY A 13 -5.35 2.33 13.09
CA GLY A 13 -4.83 1.00 12.76
C GLY A 13 -5.07 0.02 13.89
N ASP A 14 -5.87 -1.02 13.66
CA ASP A 14 -6.10 -2.10 14.62
C ASP A 14 -5.30 -3.35 14.21
N LEU A 15 -4.37 -3.79 15.05
CA LEU A 15 -3.59 -5.01 14.85
C LEU A 15 -4.31 -6.22 15.45
N MET A 16 -4.75 -7.17 14.61
CA MET A 16 -5.42 -8.40 15.05
C MET A 16 -4.52 -9.62 14.89
N LYS A 17 -4.46 -10.50 15.90
CA LYS A 17 -3.81 -11.82 15.83
C LYS A 17 -4.88 -12.90 15.60
N LYS A 18 -4.63 -13.83 14.67
CA LYS A 18 -5.50 -14.99 14.42
C LYS A 18 -5.07 -16.16 15.30
N ALA A 19 -5.90 -16.55 16.28
CA ALA A 19 -5.74 -17.78 17.07
C ALA A 19 -7.10 -18.23 17.63
N ASN A 20 -7.62 -19.39 17.18
CA ASN A 20 -8.93 -19.97 17.55
C ASN A 20 -10.05 -18.92 17.68
N GLY A 21 -10.21 -18.12 16.62
CA GLY A 21 -11.00 -16.88 16.60
C GLY A 21 -10.14 -15.64 16.32
N TYR A 22 -10.77 -14.50 16.05
CA TYR A 22 -10.09 -13.20 16.06
C TYR A 22 -10.08 -12.70 17.51
N LYS A 23 -8.97 -12.88 18.22
CA LYS A 23 -8.76 -12.28 19.54
C LYS A 23 -7.87 -11.03 19.38
N PRO A 24 -8.34 -9.82 19.75
CA PRO A 24 -7.51 -8.63 19.69
C PRO A 24 -6.38 -8.71 20.73
N TRP A 25 -5.19 -8.18 20.40
CA TRP A 25 -4.21 -7.75 21.40
C TRP A 25 -3.97 -6.24 21.24
N LEU A 26 -3.48 -5.61 22.31
CA LEU A 26 -3.75 -4.23 22.79
C LEU A 26 -3.59 -2.99 21.87
N TYR A 27 -3.01 -3.05 20.68
CA TYR A 27 -2.65 -1.82 19.96
C TYR A 27 -3.71 -1.42 18.92
N SER A 28 -4.70 -0.64 19.36
CA SER A 28 -5.41 0.30 18.50
C SER A 28 -4.55 1.55 18.37
N ALA A 29 -3.80 1.67 17.27
CA ALA A 29 -3.02 2.85 16.98
C ALA A 29 -3.95 3.91 16.37
N ASN A 30 -4.55 4.75 17.20
CA ASN A 30 -5.06 6.04 16.77
C ASN A 30 -3.90 7.02 16.79
N PHE A 31 -3.49 7.54 15.64
CA PHE A 31 -2.49 8.59 15.58
C PHE A 31 -2.96 9.71 14.66
N ASP A 32 -2.78 10.94 15.12
CA ASP A 32 -2.90 12.12 14.28
C ASP A 32 -1.57 12.32 13.54
N GLY A 33 -1.62 12.18 12.21
CA GLY A 33 -0.50 12.40 11.33
C GLY A 33 0.10 13.81 11.49
N CYS A 34 -0.72 14.82 11.78
CA CYS A 34 -0.26 16.19 11.98
C CYS A 34 0.50 16.36 13.31
N GLN A 35 0.00 15.76 14.39
CA GLN A 35 0.73 15.66 15.65
C GLN A 35 2.05 14.88 15.49
N PHE A 36 2.07 13.80 14.72
CA PHE A 36 3.26 12.98 14.50
C PHE A 36 4.38 13.73 13.78
N ILE A 37 4.06 14.53 12.75
CA ILE A 37 5.05 15.36 12.05
C ILE A 37 5.66 16.41 12.98
N ARG A 38 4.86 16.98 13.89
CA ARG A 38 5.35 17.93 14.92
C ARG A 38 6.19 17.24 16.00
N ARG A 39 5.77 16.05 16.45
CA ARG A 39 6.43 15.28 17.51
C ARG A 39 6.53 13.82 17.10
N ARG A 40 7.73 13.39 16.71
CA ARG A 40 8.04 12.01 16.27
C ARG A 40 8.11 11.03 17.46
N ASN A 41 7.02 10.98 18.22
CA ASN A 41 6.92 10.25 19.49
C ASN A 41 6.71 8.75 19.34
N ASN A 42 6.27 8.28 18.16
CA ASN A 42 6.10 6.86 17.89
C ASN A 42 7.27 6.31 17.04
N PRO A 43 8.09 5.38 17.56
CA PRO A 43 9.27 4.88 16.86
C PRO A 43 8.92 4.07 15.60
N ILE A 44 7.78 3.36 15.59
CA ILE A 44 7.31 2.58 14.43
C ILE A 44 6.93 3.53 13.30
N ILE A 45 6.13 4.54 13.59
CA ILE A 45 5.68 5.52 12.59
C ILE A 45 6.85 6.39 12.12
N ARG A 46 7.79 6.74 13.00
CA ARG A 46 9.04 7.41 12.62
C ARG A 46 9.84 6.61 11.62
N LEU A 47 9.96 5.31 11.82
CA LEU A 47 10.66 4.46 10.87
C LEU A 47 9.94 4.41 9.52
N ILE A 48 8.60 4.34 9.52
CA ILE A 48 7.78 4.38 8.30
C ILE A 48 7.92 5.73 7.58
N TRP A 49 7.85 6.83 8.31
CA TRP A 49 8.03 8.17 7.76
C TRP A 49 9.42 8.36 7.16
N GLU A 50 10.48 7.94 7.85
CA GLU A 50 11.86 7.99 7.35
C GLU A 50 12.04 7.22 6.03
N PHE A 51 11.26 6.17 5.81
CA PHE A 51 11.28 5.40 4.56
C PHE A 51 10.59 6.16 3.41
N PHE A 52 9.42 6.74 3.66
CA PHE A 52 8.60 7.35 2.60
C PHE A 52 8.86 8.84 2.38
N LYS A 53 9.49 9.55 3.33
CA LYS A 53 9.67 11.02 3.26
C LYS A 53 10.45 11.49 2.03
N GLU A 54 11.37 10.68 1.51
CA GLU A 54 12.19 11.03 0.33
C GLU A 54 11.43 10.80 -0.97
N PHE A 55 10.46 9.89 -0.95
CA PHE A 55 9.66 9.51 -2.11
C PHE A 55 8.27 10.14 -2.10
N SER A 56 7.94 10.99 -1.13
CA SER A 56 6.62 11.59 -1.02
C SER A 56 6.66 13.03 -0.57
N ASN A 57 5.54 13.73 -0.74
CA ASN A 57 5.38 15.12 -0.32
C ASN A 57 5.09 15.31 1.18
N ILE A 58 5.27 14.30 2.05
CA ILE A 58 4.92 14.37 3.49
C ILE A 58 5.92 15.09 4.39
N ASN A 59 7.01 15.63 3.83
CA ASN A 59 8.07 16.27 4.61
C ASN A 59 7.75 17.71 5.07
N HIS A 60 6.48 18.12 5.02
CA HIS A 60 6.05 19.43 5.50
C HIS A 60 5.10 19.29 6.70
N THR A 61 5.14 20.29 7.58
CA THR A 61 4.20 20.44 8.68
C THR A 61 2.80 20.77 8.17
N CYS A 62 1.77 20.20 8.80
CA CYS A 62 0.37 20.53 8.52
C CYS A 62 0.11 22.04 8.57
N PRO A 63 -0.84 22.57 7.76
CA PRO A 63 -1.88 21.83 7.04
C PRO A 63 -1.46 21.24 5.67
N TYR A 64 -2.01 20.06 5.35
CA TYR A 64 -1.86 19.46 4.02
C TYR A 64 -2.88 20.08 3.05
N VAL A 65 -2.37 20.84 2.08
CA VAL A 65 -3.17 21.44 0.99
C VAL A 65 -3.22 20.56 -0.27
N SER A 66 -2.38 19.53 -0.32
CA SER A 66 -2.28 18.61 -1.46
C SER A 66 -2.37 17.16 -0.99
N ALA A 67 -2.94 16.29 -1.85
CA ALA A 67 -3.00 14.85 -1.59
C ALA A 67 -1.59 14.26 -1.46
N LEU A 68 -1.49 13.12 -0.78
CA LEU A 68 -0.25 12.34 -0.69
C LEU A 68 0.19 11.91 -2.09
N VAL A 69 1.36 12.35 -2.54
CA VAL A 69 1.93 11.97 -3.84
C VAL A 69 3.20 11.18 -3.61
N PHE A 70 3.25 9.97 -4.17
CA PHE A 70 4.46 9.15 -4.22
C PHE A 70 5.16 9.32 -5.58
N LYS A 71 6.46 9.63 -5.55
CA LYS A 71 7.33 9.76 -6.71
C LYS A 71 8.12 8.47 -6.90
N MET A 72 7.74 7.69 -7.91
CA MET A 72 8.45 6.47 -8.29
C MET A 72 9.48 6.79 -9.38
N THR A 73 10.67 6.21 -9.28
CA THR A 73 11.76 6.44 -10.26
C THR A 73 11.87 5.31 -11.28
N ASN A 74 11.52 4.09 -10.90
CA ASN A 74 11.58 2.91 -11.76
C ASN A 74 10.46 1.93 -11.35
N ALA A 75 9.87 1.26 -12.35
CA ALA A 75 8.96 0.15 -12.15
C ALA A 75 9.37 -1.00 -13.08
N VAL A 76 9.60 -2.17 -12.51
CA VAL A 76 9.89 -3.41 -13.26
C VAL A 76 8.80 -4.41 -12.93
N CYS A 77 8.11 -4.90 -13.96
CA CYS A 77 7.12 -5.95 -13.83
C CYS A 77 7.55 -7.16 -14.64
N GLU A 78 7.61 -8.32 -14.00
CA GLU A 78 7.98 -9.57 -14.65
C GLU A 78 6.93 -10.64 -14.37
N SER A 79 6.47 -11.31 -15.42
CA SER A 79 5.67 -12.52 -15.25
C SER A 79 6.58 -13.72 -15.10
N ARG A 80 6.48 -14.41 -13.96
CA ARG A 80 7.17 -15.68 -13.72
C ARG A 80 6.58 -16.83 -14.53
N ASN A 81 5.29 -16.75 -14.88
CA ASN A 81 4.59 -17.76 -15.66
C ASN A 81 3.68 -17.08 -16.68
N LYS A 82 4.20 -16.89 -17.90
CA LYS A 82 3.49 -16.25 -19.01
C LYS A 82 2.25 -17.01 -19.47
N SER A 83 2.18 -18.31 -19.17
CA SER A 83 0.99 -19.14 -19.45
C SER A 83 -0.12 -18.94 -18.42
N TRP A 84 0.12 -18.19 -17.35
CA TRP A 84 -0.87 -17.92 -16.31
C TRP A 84 -1.25 -16.44 -16.23
N VAL A 85 -0.25 -15.55 -16.24
CA VAL A 85 -0.46 -14.10 -16.22
C VAL A 85 0.45 -13.44 -17.25
N ILE A 86 -0.14 -12.64 -18.14
CA ILE A 86 0.58 -11.78 -19.06
C ILE A 86 0.54 -10.36 -18.51
N ILE A 87 1.68 -9.67 -18.58
CA ILE A 87 1.78 -8.25 -18.23
C ILE A 87 1.93 -7.51 -19.55
N ASP A 88 0.85 -6.88 -20.00
CA ASP A 88 0.80 -6.22 -21.31
C ASP A 88 1.50 -4.86 -21.27
N THR A 89 1.18 -4.09 -20.23
CA THR A 89 1.76 -2.76 -19.99
C THR A 89 2.27 -2.67 -18.57
N CYS A 90 3.54 -2.28 -18.39
CA CYS A 90 4.06 -1.85 -17.10
C CYS A 90 5.03 -0.70 -17.33
N ARG A 91 4.55 0.53 -17.14
CA ARG A 91 5.39 1.73 -17.32
C ARG A 91 4.99 2.85 -16.38
N LEU A 92 5.97 3.67 -16.02
CA LEU A 92 5.74 4.93 -15.35
C LEU A 92 5.42 6.01 -16.39
N HIS A 93 4.24 6.61 -16.27
CA HIS A 93 3.78 7.71 -17.11
C HIS A 93 3.86 9.03 -16.34
N ALA A 94 4.74 9.93 -16.78
CA ALA A 94 4.86 11.27 -16.19
C ALA A 94 3.76 12.18 -16.75
N VAL A 95 2.73 12.47 -15.94
CA VAL A 95 1.64 13.37 -16.34
C VAL A 95 2.03 14.83 -16.12
N GLN A 96 2.80 15.12 -15.06
CA GLN A 96 3.37 16.44 -14.76
C GLN A 96 4.74 16.30 -14.09
N ARG A 97 5.52 17.40 -13.98
CA ARG A 97 6.86 17.42 -13.35
C ARG A 97 6.93 16.74 -11.97
N ASN A 98 5.84 16.78 -11.19
CA ASN A 98 5.74 16.18 -9.86
C ASN A 98 4.65 15.11 -9.75
N LYS A 99 4.11 14.61 -10.88
CA LYS A 99 3.07 13.58 -10.89
C LYS A 99 3.43 12.47 -11.87
N THR A 100 3.99 11.39 -11.33
CA THR A 100 4.25 10.14 -12.04
C THR A 100 3.17 9.13 -11.67
N ILE A 101 2.53 8.52 -12.67
CA ILE A 101 1.51 7.49 -12.49
C ILE A 101 2.10 6.16 -12.94
N LEU A 102 1.82 5.10 -12.20
CA LEU A 102 2.17 3.74 -12.55
C LEU A 102 1.00 3.13 -13.32
N ASN A 103 1.21 2.83 -14.60
CA ASN A 103 0.22 2.14 -15.43
C ASN A 103 0.64 0.67 -15.54
N ILE A 104 -0.20 -0.21 -14.98
CA ILE A 104 -0.03 -1.66 -15.04
C ILE A 104 -1.30 -2.26 -15.63
N GLU A 105 -1.13 -3.06 -16.67
CA GLU A 105 -2.17 -3.86 -17.31
C GLU A 105 -1.78 -5.33 -17.22
N LEU A 106 -2.65 -6.13 -16.60
CA LEU A 106 -2.44 -7.54 -16.31
C LEU A 106 -3.58 -8.34 -16.91
N THR A 107 -3.25 -9.32 -17.73
CA THR A 107 -4.20 -10.27 -18.32
C THR A 107 -3.99 -11.63 -17.68
N ILE A 108 -5.04 -12.18 -17.06
CA ILE A 108 -5.02 -13.51 -16.45
C ILE A 108 -5.59 -14.49 -17.48
N LEU A 109 -4.84 -15.51 -17.88
CA LEU A 109 -5.27 -16.40 -18.98
C LEU A 109 -6.25 -17.50 -18.56
N HIS A 110 -6.29 -17.81 -17.26
CA HIS A 110 -7.07 -18.92 -16.72
C HIS A 110 -7.86 -18.50 -15.48
N PRO A 111 -9.17 -18.86 -15.39
CA PRO A 111 -10.01 -18.52 -14.26
C PRO A 111 -9.38 -19.01 -12.97
N THR A 112 -9.00 -18.08 -12.12
CA THR A 112 -8.29 -18.41 -10.89
C THR A 112 -9.14 -18.08 -9.66
N ASN A 113 -9.32 -19.10 -8.82
CA ASN A 113 -10.06 -19.00 -7.55
C ASN A 113 -9.16 -18.69 -6.34
N SER A 114 -7.83 -18.74 -6.51
CA SER A 114 -6.85 -18.43 -5.47
C SER A 114 -5.62 -17.75 -6.07
N VAL A 115 -5.40 -16.49 -5.75
CA VAL A 115 -4.23 -15.72 -6.22
C VAL A 115 -3.38 -15.39 -5.01
N THR A 116 -2.24 -16.07 -4.86
CA THR A 116 -1.32 -15.80 -3.75
C THR A 116 -0.45 -14.59 -4.08
N LEU A 117 -0.63 -13.50 -3.34
CA LEU A 117 0.18 -12.29 -3.41
C LEU A 117 1.15 -12.26 -2.24
N ARG A 118 2.42 -11.98 -2.53
CA ARG A 118 3.44 -11.67 -1.53
C ARG A 118 3.87 -10.22 -1.70
N LEU A 119 3.55 -9.40 -0.70
CA LEU A 119 3.95 -8.01 -0.62
C LEU A 119 5.19 -7.91 0.25
N GLN A 120 6.25 -7.33 -0.32
CA GLN A 120 7.47 -7.04 0.39
C GLN A 120 7.84 -5.58 0.19
N ILE A 121 8.17 -4.91 1.28
CA ILE A 121 8.82 -3.61 1.23
C ILE A 121 10.28 -3.82 1.57
N LEU A 122 11.18 -3.33 0.73
CA LEU A 122 12.62 -3.49 0.89
C LEU A 122 13.27 -2.09 0.91
N ARG A 123 14.22 -1.88 1.81
CA ARG A 123 15.08 -0.68 1.78
C ARG A 123 16.43 -1.06 1.20
N LYS A 124 16.86 -0.34 0.16
CA LYS A 124 18.20 -0.46 -0.39
C LYS A 124 19.19 0.26 0.56
N ALA A 125 20.10 -0.50 1.16
CA ALA A 125 21.21 0.00 1.99
C ALA A 125 22.51 -0.69 1.51
N ASN A 126 23.38 -1.16 2.41
CA ASN A 126 24.47 -2.11 2.09
C ASN A 126 23.89 -3.48 1.70
N GLY A 127 23.18 -3.55 0.57
CA GLY A 127 22.31 -4.67 0.16
C GLY A 127 20.81 -4.36 0.32
N TYR A 128 19.96 -5.21 -0.26
CA TYR A 128 18.51 -5.17 -0.02
C TYR A 128 18.20 -5.88 1.30
N LYS A 129 17.79 -5.14 2.33
CA LYS A 129 17.31 -5.72 3.59
C LYS A 129 15.78 -5.73 3.58
N PRO A 130 15.12 -6.87 3.89
CA PRO A 130 13.68 -6.90 4.12
C PRO A 130 13.29 -5.84 5.14
N TRP A 131 12.40 -4.96 4.74
CA TRP A 131 11.80 -4.00 5.66
C TRP A 131 10.58 -4.66 6.31
N ILE A 132 10.02 -4.01 7.34
CA ILE A 132 9.11 -4.59 8.34
C ILE A 132 7.89 -5.34 7.76
N ILE A 133 7.53 -5.09 6.50
CA ILE A 133 6.36 -5.66 5.85
C ILE A 133 6.80 -6.73 4.83
N ASP A 134 6.68 -8.00 5.23
CA ASP A 134 6.62 -9.18 4.37
C ASP A 134 5.29 -9.90 4.67
N SER A 135 4.31 -9.72 3.79
CA SER A 135 2.98 -10.29 3.98
C SER A 135 2.59 -11.10 2.75
N THR A 136 2.23 -12.36 2.98
CA THR A 136 1.67 -13.22 1.93
C THR A 136 0.20 -13.48 2.22
N PHE A 137 -0.68 -13.24 1.26
CA PHE A 137 -2.11 -13.49 1.39
C PHE A 137 -2.74 -13.87 0.05
N ASP A 138 -3.88 -14.54 0.12
CA ASP A 138 -4.69 -14.90 -1.04
C ASP A 138 -5.62 -13.72 -1.38
N ALA A 139 -5.40 -13.10 -2.54
CA ALA A 139 -6.17 -11.96 -3.01
C ALA A 139 -7.66 -12.28 -3.16
N CYS A 140 -8.00 -13.49 -3.62
CA CYS A 140 -9.40 -13.90 -3.76
C CYS A 140 -10.10 -14.04 -2.41
N LYS A 141 -9.41 -14.59 -1.42
CA LYS A 141 -9.93 -14.63 -0.04
C LYS A 141 -9.99 -13.25 0.59
N PHE A 142 -9.05 -12.38 0.25
CA PHE A 142 -9.00 -11.00 0.74
C PHE A 142 -10.14 -10.15 0.18
N VAL A 143 -10.45 -10.21 -1.12
CA VAL A 143 -11.58 -9.47 -1.71
C VAL A 143 -12.91 -9.91 -1.08
N ARG A 144 -13.07 -11.21 -0.81
CA ARG A 144 -14.26 -11.74 -0.11
C ARG A 144 -14.33 -11.32 1.36
N ASN A 145 -13.19 -11.20 2.03
CA ASN A 145 -13.11 -10.79 3.43
C ASN A 145 -11.86 -9.93 3.70
N PRO A 146 -11.94 -8.61 3.49
CA PRO A 146 -10.80 -7.71 3.65
C PRO A 146 -10.27 -7.64 5.09
N LYS A 147 -11.06 -8.09 6.07
CA LYS A 147 -10.68 -8.12 7.49
C LYS A 147 -9.61 -9.18 7.80
N ILE A 148 -9.33 -10.09 6.87
CA ILE A 148 -8.41 -11.21 7.09
C ILE A 148 -6.94 -10.77 7.18
N ASN A 149 -6.59 -9.66 6.52
CA ASN A 149 -5.23 -9.12 6.51
C ASN A 149 -5.26 -7.57 6.61
N PRO A 150 -4.89 -6.99 7.77
CA PRO A 150 -4.90 -5.54 7.95
C PRO A 150 -3.89 -4.81 7.07
N ILE A 151 -2.75 -5.44 6.75
CA ILE A 151 -1.77 -4.90 5.80
C ILE A 151 -2.35 -4.92 4.39
N GLY A 152 -3.00 -6.02 4.01
CA GLY A 152 -3.74 -6.11 2.74
C GLY A 152 -4.79 -5.01 2.61
N LYS A 153 -5.55 -4.73 3.68
CA LYS A 153 -6.55 -3.65 3.72
C LYS A 153 -5.93 -2.25 3.57
N MET A 154 -4.82 -2.00 4.25
CA MET A 154 -4.08 -0.74 4.12
C MET A 154 -3.60 -0.53 2.68
N VAL A 155 -3.02 -1.57 2.06
CA VAL A 155 -2.53 -1.49 0.67
C VAL A 155 -3.69 -1.36 -0.30
N TYR A 156 -4.75 -2.14 -0.14
CA TYR A 156 -5.94 -2.08 -0.99
C TYR A 156 -6.58 -0.69 -0.99
N GLY A 157 -6.71 -0.04 0.18
CA GLY A 157 -7.25 1.32 0.27
C GLY A 157 -6.40 2.40 -0.43
N LEU A 158 -5.14 2.11 -0.79
CA LEU A 158 -4.32 3.04 -1.60
C LEU A 158 -4.62 2.92 -3.10
N PHE A 159 -5.16 1.77 -3.54
CA PHE A 159 -5.35 1.45 -4.95
C PHE A 159 -6.82 1.26 -5.34
N GLU A 160 -7.75 1.09 -4.40
CA GLU A 160 -9.16 0.76 -4.68
C GLU A 160 -9.86 1.79 -5.59
N ASP A 161 -9.57 3.07 -5.40
CA ASP A 161 -10.13 4.16 -6.23
C ASP A 161 -9.51 4.26 -7.63
N PHE A 162 -8.36 3.63 -7.83
CA PHE A 162 -7.56 3.73 -9.05
C PHE A 162 -7.40 2.39 -9.79
N SER A 163 -8.02 1.32 -9.28
CA SER A 163 -7.89 -0.03 -9.82
C SER A 163 -9.25 -0.71 -9.99
N SER A 164 -9.37 -1.54 -11.02
CA SER A 164 -10.56 -2.33 -11.33
C SER A 164 -10.64 -3.66 -10.55
N ILE A 165 -9.91 -3.78 -9.43
CA ILE A 165 -9.77 -5.01 -8.63
C ILE A 165 -10.98 -5.22 -7.69
N ASN A 166 -12.05 -4.43 -7.85
CA ASN A 166 -13.22 -4.45 -6.97
C ASN A 166 -14.19 -5.61 -7.24
N HIS A 167 -13.87 -6.52 -8.16
CA HIS A 167 -14.73 -7.66 -8.50
C HIS A 167 -14.37 -8.93 -7.72
N PRO A 168 -15.37 -9.67 -7.21
CA PRO A 168 -15.12 -10.93 -6.53
C PRO A 168 -14.61 -11.99 -7.50
N CYS A 169 -13.57 -12.74 -7.11
CA CYS A 169 -13.05 -13.88 -7.88
C CYS A 169 -14.15 -14.89 -8.25
N PRO A 170 -14.04 -15.55 -9.42
CA PRO A 170 -12.83 -15.73 -10.23
C PRO A 170 -12.48 -14.51 -11.11
N TYR A 171 -11.18 -14.19 -11.14
CA TYR A 171 -10.64 -13.30 -12.17
C TYR A 171 -10.41 -14.11 -13.44
N VAL A 172 -10.90 -13.59 -14.57
CA VAL A 172 -10.78 -14.13 -15.94
C VAL A 172 -10.09 -13.12 -16.83
#